data_AF-A0A078DR63-F1
#
_entry.id   AF-A0A078DR63-F1
#
_cell.length_a   1.000
_cell.length_b   1.000
_cell.length_c   1.000
_cell.angle_alpha   90.00
_cell.angle_beta   90.00
_cell.angle_gamma   90.00
#
_symmetry.space_group_name_H-M   'P 1'
#
loop_
_entity.id
_entity.type
_entity.pdbx_description
1 polymer ?
#
loop_
_entity_poly.entity_id
_entity_poly.type
_entity_poly.pdbx_seq_one_letter_code
_entity_poly.pdbx_strand_id
1 'polypeptide(L)'
;MTRNIRRGGKIWVRIFPDKPVTVRPAETRMGSGKGSPEYWVAVVKPGKILYEMGGVPENIARKAISIAASKMPIKTQFIISE
;
A
#
# COMPACT_ATOMS: atom_id res chain seq x y z
N MET A 1 7.15 2.77 -8.67
CA MET A 1 6.28 1.91 -9.49
C MET A 1 5.94 2.59 -10.82
N THR A 2 4.96 3.50 -10.92
CA THR A 2 4.53 4.19 -12.17
C THR A 2 5.66 4.84 -12.96
N ARG A 3 6.58 5.56 -12.31
CA ARG A 3 7.74 6.21 -12.97
C ARG A 3 8.63 5.22 -13.74
N ASN A 4 8.81 4.00 -13.23
CA ASN A 4 9.70 3.02 -13.83
C ASN A 4 9.12 2.39 -15.09
N ILE A 5 7.80 2.43 -15.23
CA ILE A 5 7.09 1.81 -16.35
C ILE A 5 6.91 2.83 -17.49
N ARG A 6 7.32 4.10 -17.30
CA ARG A 6 7.31 5.16 -18.33
C ARG A 6 5.95 5.31 -19.04
N ARG A 7 4.85 5.22 -18.30
CA ARG A 7 3.44 5.21 -18.79
C ARG A 7 3.05 4.00 -19.64
N GLY A 8 3.92 2.99 -19.76
CA GLY A 8 3.54 1.68 -20.27
C GLY A 8 2.71 0.90 -19.26
N GLY A 9 1.93 -0.07 -19.73
CA GLY A 9 1.23 -1.03 -18.88
C GLY A 9 0.06 -0.48 -18.06
N LYS A 10 -0.57 -1.40 -17.33
CA LYS A 10 -1.65 -1.12 -16.38
C LYS A 10 -1.21 -1.58 -14.99
N ILE A 11 -1.62 -0.82 -13.99
CA ILE A 11 -1.41 -1.12 -12.57
C ILE A 11 -2.77 -1.14 -11.90
N TRP A 12 -3.03 -2.19 -11.13
CA TRP A 12 -4.20 -2.25 -10.26
C TRP A 12 -3.76 -2.15 -8.81
N VAL A 13 -4.43 -1.27 -8.06
CA VAL A 13 -4.30 -1.20 -6.61
C VAL A 13 -5.39 -2.08 -6.01
N ARG A 14 -5.00 -3.13 -5.28
CA ARG A 14 -5.94 -4.15 -4.77
C ARG A 14 -6.35 -3.92 -3.32
N ILE A 15 -5.72 -2.95 -2.65
CA ILE A 15 -6.07 -2.49 -1.31
C ILE A 15 -6.73 -1.12 -1.37
N PHE A 16 -7.67 -0.86 -0.47
CA PHE A 16 -8.32 0.43 -0.32
C PHE A 16 -8.31 0.83 1.16
N PRO A 17 -8.01 2.10 1.50
CA PRO A 17 -7.99 2.54 2.88
C PRO A 17 -9.40 2.93 3.35
N ASP A 18 -10.16 1.97 3.84
CA ASP A 18 -11.55 2.13 4.29
C ASP A 18 -11.70 2.38 5.81
N LYS A 19 -10.65 2.14 6.60
CA LYS A 19 -10.71 2.25 8.06
C LYS A 19 -10.13 3.57 8.56
N PRO A 20 -10.92 4.44 9.23
CA PRO A 20 -10.40 5.66 9.84
C PRO A 20 -9.70 5.35 11.18
N VAL A 21 -8.56 6.00 11.41
CA VAL A 21 -7.83 5.97 12.68
C VAL A 21 -7.88 7.36 13.31
N THR A 22 -8.28 7.40 14.58
CA THR A 22 -8.44 8.64 15.34
C THR A 22 -7.25 8.90 16.24
N VAL A 23 -6.83 10.15 16.35
CA VAL A 23 -5.74 10.58 17.23
C VAL A 23 -6.22 11.78 18.04
N ARG A 24 -5.77 11.85 19.30
CA ARG A 24 -6.00 13.01 20.16
C ARG A 24 -4.85 14.00 19.99
N PRO A 25 -5.11 15.32 20.09
CA PRO A 25 -4.05 16.31 20.09
C PRO A 25 -2.98 16.00 21.14
N ALA A 26 -1.72 16.26 20.78
CA ALA A 26 -0.62 16.19 21.72
C ALA A 26 -0.91 17.09 22.93
N GLU A 27 -0.30 16.76 24.08
CA GLU A 27 -0.38 17.56 25.33
C GLU A 27 -1.74 17.54 26.05
N THR A 28 -2.71 16.74 25.60
CA THR A 28 -3.98 16.52 26.30
C THR A 28 -3.93 15.31 27.25
N ARG A 29 -4.59 15.41 28.41
CA ARG A 29 -4.71 14.27 29.35
C ARG A 29 -5.64 13.19 28.80
N MET A 30 -5.48 11.96 29.29
CA MET A 30 -6.40 10.87 29.00
C MET A 30 -7.79 11.14 29.60
N GLY A 31 -8.85 10.88 28.83
CA GLY A 31 -10.24 11.13 29.21
C GLY A 31 -11.02 11.75 28.05
N SER A 32 -12.25 12.21 28.28
CA SER A 32 -12.99 13.09 27.34
C SER A 32 -13.40 12.51 25.96
N GLY A 33 -13.37 11.18 25.78
CA GLY A 33 -13.91 10.53 24.57
C GLY A 33 -12.92 10.37 23.41
N LYS A 34 -13.40 9.90 22.25
CA LYS A 34 -12.56 9.56 21.08
C LYS A 34 -12.06 10.82 20.36
N GLY A 35 -10.83 10.80 19.86
CA GLY A 35 -10.27 11.89 19.05
C GLY A 35 -10.87 11.99 17.64
N SER A 36 -10.44 12.98 16.87
CA SER A 36 -10.82 13.15 15.46
C SER A 36 -10.09 12.14 14.56
N PRO A 37 -10.69 11.67 13.44
CA PRO A 37 -9.98 10.89 12.43
C PRO A 37 -8.81 11.68 11.85
N GLU A 38 -7.61 11.10 11.83
CA GLU A 38 -6.38 11.73 11.30
C GLU A 38 -5.94 11.08 9.99
N TYR A 39 -5.97 9.75 9.90
CA TYR A 39 -5.57 9.02 8.70
C TYR A 39 -6.43 7.78 8.46
N TRP A 40 -6.39 7.30 7.22
CA TRP A 40 -7.10 6.10 6.79
C TRP A 40 -6.10 4.96 6.56
N VAL A 41 -6.47 3.77 6.99
CA VAL A 41 -5.61 2.58 6.88
C VAL A 41 -6.33 1.47 6.12
N ALA A 42 -5.54 0.71 5.37
CA ALA A 42 -5.97 -0.57 4.81
C ALA A 42 -5.43 -1.70 5.70
N VAL A 43 -6.29 -2.61 6.13
CA VAL A 43 -5.86 -3.78 6.91
C VAL A 43 -5.34 -4.85 5.96
N VAL A 44 -4.04 -5.16 6.06
CA VAL A 44 -3.38 -6.17 5.23
C VAL A 44 -3.05 -7.40 6.09
N LYS A 45 -3.48 -8.57 5.63
CA LYS A 45 -3.13 -9.88 6.21
C LYS A 45 -2.16 -10.64 5.29
N PRO A 46 -1.36 -11.59 5.81
CA PRO A 46 -0.49 -12.43 4.98
C PRO A 46 -1.25 -13.09 3.83
N GLY A 47 -0.62 -13.17 2.65
CA GLY A 47 -1.23 -13.72 1.44
C GLY A 47 -2.10 -12.75 0.63
N LYS A 48 -2.35 -11.53 1.12
CA LYS A 48 -3.11 -10.52 0.37
C LYS A 48 -2.26 -9.89 -0.74
N ILE A 49 -2.80 -9.82 -1.95
CA ILE A 49 -2.20 -9.09 -3.06
C ILE A 49 -2.42 -7.59 -2.89
N LEU A 50 -1.34 -6.79 -2.99
CA LEU A 50 -1.36 -5.33 -2.82
C LEU A 50 -1.51 -4.59 -4.14
N TYR A 51 -0.68 -4.97 -5.11
CA TYR A 51 -0.64 -4.39 -6.44
C TYR A 51 -0.54 -5.49 -7.49
N GLU A 52 -1.20 -5.28 -8.61
CA GLU A 52 -1.05 -6.10 -9.81
C GLU A 52 -0.55 -5.20 -10.95
N MET A 53 0.17 -5.80 -11.89
CA MET A 53 0.74 -5.09 -13.03
C MET A 53 0.64 -5.95 -14.28
N GLY A 54 0.26 -5.34 -15.40
CA GLY A 54 0.08 -6.04 -16.68
C GLY A 54 0.51 -5.18 -17.86
N GLY A 55 0.78 -5.83 -19.00
CA GLY A 55 1.21 -5.14 -20.23
C GLY A 55 2.64 -4.61 -20.17
N VAL A 56 3.51 -5.25 -19.37
CA VAL A 56 4.93 -4.90 -19.22
C VAL A 56 5.79 -6.16 -19.20
N PRO A 57 7.04 -6.09 -19.70
CA PRO A 57 8.02 -7.15 -19.52
C PRO A 57 8.32 -7.46 -18.04
N GLU A 58 8.61 -8.72 -17.72
CA GLU A 58 8.83 -9.18 -16.34
C GLU A 58 9.98 -8.46 -15.63
N ASN A 59 11.09 -8.21 -16.34
CA ASN A 59 12.25 -7.49 -15.79
C ASN A 59 11.89 -6.08 -15.29
N ILE A 60 11.03 -5.37 -16.02
CA ILE A 60 10.52 -4.05 -15.65
C ILE A 60 9.54 -4.19 -14.48
N ALA A 61 8.63 -5.17 -14.53
CA ALA A 61 7.66 -5.42 -13.46
C ALA A 61 8.37 -5.72 -12.12
N ARG A 62 9.35 -6.62 -12.12
CA ARG A 62 10.13 -7.02 -10.95
C ARG A 62 10.84 -5.82 -10.32
N LYS A 63 11.49 -4.98 -11.14
CA LYS A 63 12.14 -3.75 -10.66
C LYS A 63 11.14 -2.73 -10.12
N ALA A 64 9.99 -2.55 -10.78
CA ALA A 64 8.97 -1.61 -10.37
C ALA A 64 8.28 -2.01 -9.04
N ILE A 65 8.00 -3.31 -8.85
CA ILE A 65 7.43 -3.87 -7.63
C ILE A 65 8.45 -3.89 -6.49
N SER A 66 9.73 -4.22 -6.76
CA SER A 66 10.79 -4.18 -5.74
C SER A 66 10.93 -2.78 -5.10
N ILE A 67 10.81 -1.71 -5.90
CA ILE A 67 10.80 -0.32 -5.40
C ILE A 67 9.52 0.02 -4.64
N ALA A 68 8.38 -0.63 -4.95
CA ALA A 68 7.17 -0.47 -4.15
C ALA A 68 7.31 -1.20 -2.81
N ALA A 69 7.85 -2.42 -2.82
CA ALA A 69 8.13 -3.24 -1.66
C ALA A 69 9.04 -2.53 -0.64
N SER A 70 10.08 -1.82 -1.10
CA SER A 70 10.99 -1.08 -0.21
C SER A 70 10.33 0.09 0.54
N LYS A 71 9.13 0.51 0.13
CA LYS A 71 8.37 1.58 0.78
C LYS A 71 7.28 1.04 1.70
N MET A 72 7.10 -0.28 1.74
CA MET A 72 6.08 -0.91 2.56
C MET A 72 6.63 -1.22 3.95
N PRO A 73 5.82 -1.04 5.00
CA PRO A 73 6.20 -1.40 6.38
C PRO A 73 6.13 -2.91 6.65
N ILE A 74 5.91 -3.73 5.62
CA ILE A 74 5.72 -5.19 5.73
C ILE A 74 6.61 -5.93 4.73
N LYS A 75 6.97 -7.17 5.05
CA LYS A 75 7.63 -8.08 4.11
C LYS A 75 6.64 -8.40 2.98
N THR A 76 7.13 -8.31 1.75
CA THR A 76 6.35 -8.58 0.54
C THR A 76 7.10 -9.57 -0.35
N GLN A 77 6.35 -10.31 -1.16
CA GLN A 77 6.89 -11.26 -2.12
C GLN A 77 6.37 -10.92 -3.51
N PHE A 78 7.24 -10.98 -4.51
CA PHE A 78 6.85 -10.88 -5.91
C PHE A 78 6.32 -12.23 -6.39
N ILE A 79 5.14 -12.23 -7.00
CA ILE A 79 4.51 -13.41 -7.57
C ILE A 79 4.17 -13.15 -9.05
N ILE A 80 4.14 -14.21 -9.83
CA ILE A 80 3.70 -14.21 -11.22
C ILE A 80 2.41 -15.02 -11.27
N SER A 81 1.39 -14.53 -11.98
CA SER A 81 0.22 -15.35 -12.28
C SER A 81 0.67 -16.42 -13.28
N GLU A 82 0.45 -17.68 -12.94
CA GLU A 82 0.42 -18.76 -13.94
C GLU A 82 -0.69 -18.51 -14.98
#